data_AF-A0A0A8JNW5-F1
#
_entry.id   AF-A0A0A8JNW5-F1
#
_cell.length_a   1.000
_cell.length_b   1.000
_cell.length_c   1.000
_cell.angle_alpha   90.00
_cell.angle_beta   90.00
_cell.angle_gamma   90.00
#
_symmetry.space_group_name_H-M   'P 1'
#
loop_
_entity.id
_entity.type
_entity.pdbx_description
1 polymer ?
#
loop_
_entity_poly.entity_id
_entity_poly.type
_entity_poly.pdbx_seq_one_letter_code
_entity_poly.pdbx_strand_id
1 'polypeptide(L)'
;MSKNPVVPYFLIFALGLGLIFFMSLYGLDQKEEIAKQGEEGEGTEEVASTEDFDAEAVAQQKCIGCHGGDLTGGMGGAAPSLVGLDVPKEEIVDVLHNGVGAMPPNLVPGADAEVMADYILSLQ
;
A
#
# COMPACT_ATOMS: atom_id res chain seq x y z
N MET A 1 50.44 -6.08 18.96
CA MET A 1 49.04 -5.76 18.61
C MET A 1 48.21 -7.04 18.69
N SER A 2 47.63 -7.34 19.85
CA SER A 2 46.76 -8.51 20.05
C SER A 2 45.42 -8.26 19.37
N LYS A 3 45.31 -8.66 18.10
CA LYS A 3 44.08 -8.52 17.31
C LYS A 3 43.15 -9.65 17.69
N ASN A 4 42.35 -9.44 18.74
CA ASN A 4 41.29 -10.38 19.10
C ASN A 4 40.23 -10.37 18.01
N PRO A 5 39.97 -11.49 17.33
CA PRO A 5 39.00 -11.57 16.23
C PRO A 5 37.58 -11.23 16.70
N VAL A 6 37.32 -11.23 18.01
CA VAL A 6 36.05 -10.89 18.67
C VAL A 6 35.78 -9.37 18.68
N VAL A 7 36.81 -8.53 18.64
CA VAL A 7 36.67 -7.05 18.70
C VAL A 7 35.83 -6.47 17.56
N PRO A 8 36.02 -6.83 16.28
CA PRO A 8 35.16 -6.33 15.20
C PRO A 8 33.68 -6.76 15.36
N TYR A 9 33.42 -7.97 15.87
CA TYR A 9 32.05 -8.43 16.10
C TYR A 9 31.35 -7.64 17.22
N PHE A 10 32.08 -7.31 18.31
CA PHE A 10 31.54 -6.47 19.36
C PHE A 10 31.26 -5.04 18.89
N LEU A 11 32.09 -4.49 18.00
CA LEU A 11 31.85 -3.17 17.42
C LEU A 11 30.60 -3.15 16.53
N ILE A 12 30.39 -4.17 15.70
CA ILE A 12 29.19 -4.31 14.87
C ILE A 12 27.94 -4.50 15.76
N PHE A 13 28.04 -5.31 16.80
CA PHE A 13 26.95 -5.53 17.76
C PHE A 13 26.57 -4.25 18.49
N ALA A 14 27.55 -3.48 18.99
CA ALA A 14 27.31 -2.22 19.66
C ALA A 14 26.72 -1.16 18.70
N LEU A 15 27.19 -1.11 17.46
CA LEU A 15 26.66 -0.21 16.44
C LEU A 15 25.21 -0.57 16.07
N GLY A 16 24.90 -1.85 15.91
CA GLY A 16 23.54 -2.32 15.62
C GLY A 16 22.56 -2.04 16.76
N LEU A 17 22.96 -2.31 18.00
CA LEU A 17 22.12 -2.05 19.17
C LEU A 17 21.88 -0.54 19.38
N GLY A 18 22.89 0.29 19.10
CA GLY A 18 22.75 1.74 19.09
C GLY A 18 21.81 2.26 18.01
N LEU A 19 21.86 1.70 16.80
CA LEU A 19 21.00 2.10 15.69
C LEU A 19 19.53 1.76 15.97
N ILE A 20 19.25 0.57 16.51
CA ILE A 20 17.90 0.17 16.92
C ILE A 20 17.36 1.11 18.00
N PHE A 21 18.15 1.41 19.03
CA PHE A 21 17.73 2.29 20.11
C PHE A 21 17.47 3.72 19.63
N PHE A 22 18.36 4.24 18.77
CA PHE A 22 18.21 5.56 18.15
C PHE A 22 16.95 5.63 17.27
N MET A 23 16.73 4.63 16.42
CA MET A 23 15.54 4.56 15.56
C MET A 23 14.25 4.38 16.37
N SER A 24 14.28 3.66 17.50
CA SER A 24 13.14 3.56 18.43
C SER A 24 12.78 4.90 19.05
N LEU A 25 13.76 5.72 19.46
CA LEU A 25 13.48 7.05 20.00
C LEU A 25 12.89 8.01 18.95
N TYR A 26 13.40 7.97 17.71
CA TYR A 26 12.83 8.72 16.59
C TYR A 26 11.47 8.17 16.14
N GLY A 27 11.21 6.87 16.32
CA GLY A 27 9.93 6.24 16.00
C GLY A 27 8.77 6.68 16.91
N LEU A 28 9.04 7.06 18.16
CA LEU A 28 8.00 7.51 19.10
C LEU A 28 7.47 8.93 18.81
N ASP A 29 8.22 9.75 18.07
CA ASP A 29 7.72 11.04 17.56
C ASP A 29 6.84 10.83 16.33
N GLN A 30 7.10 9.80 15.52
CA GLN A 30 6.28 9.37 14.37
C GLN A 30 5.11 8.44 14.74
N LYS A 31 4.71 8.36 16.01
CA LYS A 31 3.60 7.52 16.48
C LYS A 31 2.27 7.77 15.75
N GLU A 32 2.05 8.97 15.23
CA GLU A 32 0.86 9.33 14.43
C GLU A 32 0.92 8.78 12.99
N GLU A 33 2.12 8.51 12.47
CA GLU A 33 2.34 8.01 11.10
C GLU A 33 2.57 6.50 11.05
N ILE A 34 3.14 5.90 12.10
CA ILE A 34 3.38 4.44 12.20
C ILE A 34 2.11 3.68 12.63
N ALA A 35 1.18 4.32 13.35
CA ALA A 35 -0.14 3.73 13.62
C ALA A 35 -0.95 3.50 12.32
N LYS A 36 -0.62 4.18 11.21
CA LYS A 36 -1.22 3.95 9.89
C LYS A 36 -0.55 2.82 9.07
N GLN A 37 0.53 2.21 9.56
CA GLN A 37 1.28 1.18 8.80
C GLN A 37 1.49 -0.14 9.57
N GLY A 38 0.82 -0.33 10.70
CA GLY A 38 1.12 -1.42 11.64
C GLY A 38 -0.06 -2.30 12.05
N GLU A 39 -1.01 -2.59 11.16
CA GLU A 39 -2.14 -3.48 11.48
C GLU A 39 -2.32 -4.54 10.38
N GLU A 40 -1.36 -5.46 10.26
CA GLU A 40 -1.69 -6.83 9.85
C GLU A 40 -1.90 -7.65 11.13
N GLY A 41 -3.15 -7.75 11.58
CA GLY A 41 -3.53 -8.71 12.60
C GLY A 41 -4.72 -8.30 13.46
N GLU A 42 -5.85 -8.94 13.20
CA GLU A 42 -7.04 -9.01 14.06
C GLU A 42 -7.87 -7.72 14.24
N GLY A 43 -8.82 -7.56 13.32
CA GLY A 43 -10.23 -7.36 13.67
C GLY A 43 -10.51 -6.17 14.60
N THR A 44 -10.69 -5.00 14.01
CA THR A 44 -11.62 -4.00 14.55
C THR A 44 -12.21 -3.23 13.37
N GLU A 45 -13.54 -3.15 13.38
CA GLU A 45 -14.31 -2.24 12.54
C GLU A 45 -13.94 -0.80 12.93
N GLU A 46 -12.86 -0.27 12.37
CA GLU A 46 -12.67 1.17 12.30
C GLU A 46 -13.27 1.64 10.99
N VAL A 47 -14.41 2.32 11.10
CA VAL A 47 -14.91 3.23 10.07
C VAL A 47 -13.88 4.37 10.00
N ALA A 48 -12.76 4.10 9.32
CA ALA A 48 -11.79 5.12 8.97
C ALA A 48 -12.50 6.08 8.03
N SER A 49 -12.60 7.34 8.45
CA SER A 49 -13.10 8.42 7.61
C SER A 49 -12.39 8.36 6.27
N THR A 50 -13.15 8.15 5.20
CA THR A 50 -12.73 8.15 3.78
C THR A 50 -12.17 9.50 3.31
N GLU A 51 -12.02 10.47 4.21
CA GLU A 51 -11.59 11.84 3.95
C GLU A 51 -10.07 11.96 3.70
N ASP A 52 -9.29 10.94 4.06
CA ASP A 52 -7.83 10.88 3.90
C ASP A 52 -7.36 9.93 2.77
N PHE A 53 -8.26 9.22 2.08
CA PHE A 53 -7.87 8.26 1.05
C PHE A 53 -7.60 8.94 -0.29
N ASP A 54 -6.33 9.08 -0.64
CA ASP A 54 -5.91 9.58 -1.96
C ASP A 54 -5.96 8.47 -3.02
N ALA A 55 -7.14 8.34 -3.64
CA ALA A 55 -7.38 7.35 -4.68
C ALA A 55 -6.44 7.52 -5.89
N GLU A 56 -6.04 8.75 -6.22
CA GLU A 56 -5.13 9.01 -7.33
C GLU A 56 -3.71 8.55 -7.00
N ALA A 57 -3.20 8.86 -5.81
CA ALA A 57 -1.90 8.36 -5.38
C ALA A 57 -1.86 6.83 -5.33
N VAL A 58 -2.92 6.18 -4.83
CA VAL A 58 -2.99 4.72 -4.79
C VAL A 58 -3.06 4.13 -6.20
N ALA A 59 -3.82 4.75 -7.12
CA ALA A 59 -3.86 4.33 -8.51
C ALA A 59 -2.48 4.44 -9.19
N GLN A 60 -1.76 5.53 -8.95
CA GLN A 60 -0.40 5.75 -9.44
C GLN A 60 0.64 4.80 -8.81
N GLN A 61 0.41 4.31 -7.60
CA GLN A 61 1.35 3.39 -6.95
C GLN A 61 1.09 1.92 -7.32
N LYS A 62 -0.18 1.51 -7.39
CA LYS A 62 -0.56 0.09 -7.49
C LYS A 62 -1.18 -0.28 -8.85
N CYS A 63 -1.96 0.60 -9.45
CA CYS A 63 -2.81 0.26 -10.59
C CYS A 63 -2.08 0.44 -11.93
N ILE A 64 -1.25 1.47 -12.08
CA ILE A 64 -0.52 1.75 -13.33
C ILE A 64 0.42 0.62 -13.75
N GLY A 65 0.89 -0.20 -12.80
CA GLY A 65 1.79 -1.31 -13.07
C GLY A 65 1.17 -2.39 -13.96
N CYS A 66 -0.16 -2.51 -13.92
CA CYS A 66 -0.90 -3.48 -14.73
C CYS A 66 -1.79 -2.79 -15.76
N HIS A 67 -2.43 -1.66 -15.42
CA HIS A 67 -3.38 -0.95 -16.26
C HIS A 67 -2.77 0.17 -17.11
N GLY A 68 -1.44 0.30 -17.12
CA GLY A 68 -0.72 1.31 -17.89
C GLY A 68 -0.62 2.66 -17.16
N GLY A 69 0.37 3.47 -17.54
CA GLY A 69 0.65 4.76 -16.89
C GLY A 69 -0.55 5.71 -16.84
N ASP A 70 -1.35 5.71 -17.90
CA ASP A 70 -2.57 6.52 -18.02
C ASP A 70 -3.84 5.73 -17.67
N LEU A 71 -3.72 4.53 -17.10
CA LEU A 71 -4.83 3.63 -16.78
C LEU A 71 -5.69 3.22 -17.99
N THR A 72 -5.19 3.44 -19.21
CA THR A 72 -5.86 3.14 -20.50
C THR A 72 -5.76 1.68 -20.92
N GLY A 73 -5.11 0.84 -20.09
CA GLY A 73 -4.98 -0.60 -20.30
C GLY A 73 -3.54 -1.09 -20.28
N GLY A 74 -3.38 -2.35 -19.91
CA GLY A 74 -2.08 -3.01 -19.84
C GLY A 74 -1.50 -3.31 -21.22
N MET A 75 -0.16 -3.28 -21.31
CA MET A 75 0.54 -3.58 -22.57
C MET A 75 0.16 -4.97 -23.09
N GLY A 76 -0.30 -5.03 -24.35
CA GLY A 76 -0.74 -6.28 -24.99
C GLY A 76 -2.12 -6.78 -24.53
N GLY A 77 -2.93 -5.95 -23.88
CA GLY A 77 -4.27 -6.34 -23.40
C GLY A 77 -4.24 -7.17 -22.12
N ALA A 78 -3.12 -7.17 -21.39
CA ALA A 78 -2.96 -7.89 -20.13
C ALA A 78 -3.92 -7.39 -19.03
N ALA A 79 -4.36 -6.14 -19.12
CA ALA A 79 -5.36 -5.55 -18.25
C ALA A 79 -6.30 -4.63 -19.06
N PRO A 80 -7.60 -4.56 -18.72
CA PRO A 80 -8.54 -3.68 -19.39
C PRO A 80 -8.23 -2.20 -19.11
N SER A 81 -8.72 -1.32 -19.99
CA SER A 81 -8.78 0.12 -19.71
C SER A 81 -9.65 0.37 -18.49
N LEU A 82 -9.17 1.19 -17.56
CA LEU A 82 -9.96 1.73 -16.47
C LEU A 82 -10.66 3.04 -16.87
N VAL A 83 -10.15 3.69 -17.92
CA VAL A 83 -10.73 4.91 -18.49
C VAL A 83 -11.98 4.56 -19.31
N GLY A 84 -13.08 5.29 -19.07
CA GLY A 84 -14.34 5.14 -19.80
C GLY A 84 -15.06 3.82 -19.53
N LEU A 85 -14.86 3.23 -18.35
CA LEU A 85 -15.54 2.02 -17.92
C LEU A 85 -17.06 2.25 -17.77
N ASP A 86 -17.85 1.43 -18.44
CA ASP A 86 -19.32 1.39 -18.34
C ASP A 86 -19.74 0.16 -17.52
N VAL A 87 -19.29 0.13 -16.26
CA VAL A 87 -19.64 -0.92 -15.29
C VAL A 87 -20.17 -0.27 -14.00
N PRO A 88 -21.10 -0.93 -13.29
CA PRO A 88 -21.62 -0.39 -12.03
C PRO A 88 -20.53 -0.32 -10.96
N LYS A 89 -20.62 0.70 -10.09
CA LYS A 89 -19.65 0.93 -9.01
C LYS A 89 -19.48 -0.31 -8.14
N GLU A 90 -20.57 -0.99 -7.83
CA GLU A 90 -20.59 -2.18 -6.98
C GLU A 90 -19.77 -3.33 -7.57
N GLU A 91 -19.76 -3.47 -8.90
CA GLU A 91 -18.94 -4.47 -9.58
C GLU A 91 -17.46 -4.13 -9.52
N ILE A 92 -17.10 -2.84 -9.62
CA ILE A 92 -15.71 -2.39 -9.44
C ILE A 92 -15.24 -2.69 -8.01
N VAL A 93 -16.06 -2.39 -7.01
CA VAL A 93 -15.76 -2.68 -5.60
C VAL A 93 -15.57 -4.19 -5.38
N ASP A 94 -16.45 -5.01 -5.95
CA ASP A 94 -16.34 -6.47 -5.87
C ASP A 94 -15.04 -6.98 -6.52
N VAL A 95 -14.67 -6.44 -7.69
CA VAL A 95 -13.41 -6.76 -8.37
C VAL A 95 -12.19 -6.31 -7.57
N LEU A 96 -12.24 -5.15 -6.89
CA LEU A 96 -11.16 -4.68 -6.01
C LEU A 96 -10.96 -5.59 -4.79
N HIS A 97 -12.04 -6.17 -4.26
CA HIS A 97 -11.99 -7.09 -3.12
C HIS A 97 -11.60 -8.51 -3.53
N ASN A 98 -12.27 -9.06 -4.54
CA ASN A 98 -12.14 -10.47 -4.93
C ASN A 98 -11.05 -10.70 -5.97
N GLY A 99 -10.61 -9.65 -6.65
CA GLY A 99 -9.73 -9.77 -7.81
C GLY A 99 -10.46 -10.39 -9.02
N VAL A 100 -9.81 -10.34 -10.18
CA VAL A 100 -10.33 -10.97 -11.40
C VAL A 100 -9.19 -11.45 -12.29
N GLY A 101 -9.20 -12.74 -12.65
CA GLY A 101 -8.17 -13.34 -13.50
C GLY A 101 -6.77 -13.20 -12.90
N ALA A 102 -5.97 -12.28 -13.45
CA ALA A 102 -4.62 -11.95 -12.98
C ALA A 102 -4.55 -10.79 -11.97
N MET A 103 -5.66 -10.07 -11.76
CA MET A 103 -5.74 -9.00 -10.77
C MET A 103 -5.88 -9.61 -9.36
N PRO A 104 -4.94 -9.36 -8.44
CA PRO A 104 -5.00 -9.91 -7.09
C PRO A 104 -6.15 -9.27 -6.28
N PRO A 105 -6.73 -10.02 -5.33
CA PRO A 105 -7.74 -9.49 -4.41
C PRO A 105 -7.15 -8.48 -3.42
N ASN A 106 -8.03 -7.70 -2.77
CA ASN A 106 -7.73 -6.80 -1.65
C ASN A 106 -6.63 -5.76 -1.93
N LEU A 107 -6.64 -5.16 -3.12
CA LEU A 107 -5.68 -4.10 -3.49
C LEU A 107 -5.91 -2.79 -2.72
N VAL A 108 -7.16 -2.56 -2.31
CA VAL A 108 -7.64 -1.40 -1.56
C VAL A 108 -8.43 -1.89 -0.34
N PRO A 109 -8.29 -1.25 0.84
CA PRO A 109 -9.09 -1.59 2.03
C PRO A 109 -10.60 -1.52 1.77
N GLY A 110 -11.38 -2.33 2.50
CA GLY A 110 -12.86 -2.37 2.49
C GLY A 110 -13.54 -1.02 2.39
N ALA A 111 -13.21 -0.13 3.33
CA ALA A 111 -13.81 1.19 3.44
C ALA A 111 -13.43 2.13 2.28
N ASP A 112 -12.26 1.93 1.67
CA ASP A 112 -11.70 2.83 0.66
C ASP A 112 -11.97 2.36 -0.78
N ALA A 113 -12.43 1.11 -0.95
CA ALA A 113 -12.73 0.54 -2.26
C ALA A 113 -13.84 1.31 -2.98
N GLU A 114 -14.81 1.84 -2.24
CA GLU A 114 -15.85 2.70 -2.80
C GLU A 114 -15.30 4.02 -3.36
N VAL A 115 -14.35 4.65 -2.66
CA VAL A 115 -13.71 5.90 -3.09
C VAL A 115 -12.83 5.65 -4.32
N MET A 116 -12.09 4.52 -4.32
CA MET A 116 -11.32 4.09 -5.48
C MET A 116 -12.22 3.82 -6.69
N ALA A 117 -13.37 3.18 -6.49
CA ALA A 117 -14.33 2.92 -7.57
C ALA A 117 -14.91 4.22 -8.14
N ASP A 118 -15.24 5.20 -7.29
CA ASP A 118 -15.66 6.54 -7.74
C ASP A 118 -14.57 7.24 -8.55
N TYR A 119 -13.32 7.16 -8.10
CA TYR A 119 -12.18 7.70 -8.84
C TYR A 119 -12.05 7.05 -10.22
N ILE A 120 -12.09 5.71 -10.31
CA ILE A 120 -12.01 4.99 -11.58
C ILE A 120 -13.14 5.41 -12.53
N LEU A 121 -14.37 5.52 -12.04
CA LEU A 121 -15.52 5.96 -12.85
C LEU A 121 -15.43 7.42 -13.29
N SER A 122 -14.65 8.24 -12.58
CA SER A 122 -14.38 9.63 -12.99
C SER A 122 -13.39 9.75 -14.14
N LEU A 123 -12.65 8.68 -14.47
CA LEU A 123 -11.68 8.65 -15.57
C LEU A 123 -12.40 8.52 -16.92
N GLN A 124 -12.21 9.50 -17.81
CA GLN A 124 -12.79 9.59 -19.16
C GLN A 124 -11.75 9.62 -20.27
#